data_AF-A0A4R5SVD2-F1
#
_entry.id   AF-A0A4R5SVD2-F1
#
_cell.length_a   1.000
_cell.length_b   1.000
_cell.length_c   1.000
_cell.angle_alpha   90.00
_cell.angle_beta   90.00
_cell.angle_gamma   90.00
#
_symmetry.space_group_name_H-M   'P 1'
#
loop_
_entity.id
_entity.type
_entity.pdbx_description
1 polymer ?
#
loop_
_entity_poly.entity_id
_entity_poly.type
_entity_poly.pdbx_seq_one_letter_code
_entity_poly.pdbx_strand_id
1 'polypeptide(L)'
;MSKYIDIQARDQAGSFKGYLALPPEGKGPGIVLGQEIFGVNANMREVAQMYAEEGYVVLVPDLFWRLQPGIDLGYTPADFDKALSLYTALDLDKAVDDIAAAFDTLRDLAEVTEPALGFVGYCLGGKLAYLTATRTDVAVAVGYYGMGIEQYLDEADGLSGGLVLHHGELDGLCDATTRARIAEVLRGRPGVELYTYEGADHAFARLGSDHFHKPSALMAHGRTIGALKKYIGPAYNLSDLWDEHIHHEFVTRDVPATLKTMVAEPYVNHIPTLTGGVGSKQLGRFYQHHFVHANPEDTKMIPVSRTVGAYQVVDEFIMSFTHTCEMDYMLPGIAPTGKYVEVPMVAVVNFRGNKLYHEHIYWDQASVLVQIGLLDPEGLPVAGIETAKKLLDESLPSNTLMARWAKSEHL
;
A
#
# COMPACT_ATOMS: atom_id res chain seq x y z
N MET A 1 -13.92 -12.52 -7.01
CA MET A 1 -14.84 -13.67 -6.76
C MET A 1 -14.26 -14.49 -5.63
N SER A 2 -15.07 -15.11 -4.75
CA SER A 2 -14.53 -15.98 -3.69
C SER A 2 -15.34 -17.25 -3.48
N LYS A 3 -14.66 -18.31 -3.02
CA LYS A 3 -15.25 -19.62 -2.71
C LYS A 3 -14.36 -20.40 -1.73
N TYR A 4 -14.93 -21.37 -1.03
CA TYR A 4 -14.12 -22.38 -0.34
C TYR A 4 -13.77 -23.53 -1.30
N ILE A 5 -12.53 -24.01 -1.24
CA ILE A 5 -12.05 -25.18 -1.97
C ILE A 5 -11.50 -26.23 -0.99
N ASP A 6 -11.38 -27.47 -1.46
CA ASP A 6 -10.72 -28.55 -0.73
C ASP A 6 -9.22 -28.58 -1.06
N ILE A 7 -8.40 -28.81 -0.05
CA ILE A 7 -6.95 -28.98 -0.13
C ILE A 7 -6.62 -30.37 0.44
N GLN A 8 -5.90 -31.17 -0.33
CA GLN A 8 -5.50 -32.51 0.10
C GLN A 8 -4.21 -32.44 0.92
N ALA A 9 -4.22 -32.91 2.17
CA ALA A 9 -3.01 -32.92 2.99
C ALA A 9 -1.97 -33.90 2.41
N ARG A 10 -0.69 -33.47 2.37
CA ARG A 10 0.43 -34.25 1.82
C ARG A 10 0.67 -35.56 2.58
N ASP A 11 0.40 -35.57 3.88
CA ASP A 11 0.53 -36.76 4.73
C ASP A 11 -0.68 -37.70 4.67
N GLN A 12 -1.62 -37.45 3.76
CA GLN A 12 -2.83 -38.27 3.54
C GLN A 12 -3.74 -38.38 4.77
N ALA A 13 -3.58 -37.49 5.77
CA ALA A 13 -4.44 -37.48 6.96
C ALA A 13 -5.90 -37.08 6.66
N GLY A 14 -6.14 -36.44 5.51
CA GLY A 14 -7.47 -36.03 5.04
C GLY A 14 -7.39 -34.86 4.07
N SER A 15 -8.52 -34.16 3.92
CA SER A 15 -8.61 -32.89 3.22
C SER A 15 -9.13 -31.81 4.17
N PHE A 16 -8.75 -30.56 3.91
CA PHE A 16 -9.18 -29.40 4.66
C PHE A 16 -9.64 -28.29 3.72
N LYS A 17 -10.36 -27.30 4.27
CA LYS A 17 -10.89 -26.19 3.48
C LYS A 17 -9.87 -25.06 3.36
N GLY A 18 -9.91 -24.37 2.23
CA GLY A 18 -9.23 -23.09 2.05
C GLY A 18 -10.18 -22.06 1.44
N TYR A 19 -10.12 -20.83 1.92
CA TYR A 19 -10.85 -19.71 1.31
C TYR A 19 -10.03 -19.16 0.14
N LEU A 20 -10.58 -19.27 -1.07
CA LEU A 20 -9.97 -18.78 -2.31
C LEU A 20 -10.61 -17.45 -2.70
N ALA A 21 -9.79 -16.41 -2.88
CA ALA A 21 -10.16 -15.14 -3.48
C ALA A 21 -9.44 -14.97 -4.82
N LEU A 22 -10.20 -14.66 -5.86
CA LEU A 22 -9.70 -14.40 -7.21
C LEU A 22 -9.67 -12.90 -7.48
N PRO A 23 -8.64 -12.40 -8.20
CA PRO A 23 -8.55 -11.01 -8.59
C PRO A 23 -9.70 -10.63 -9.53
N PRO A 24 -9.98 -9.33 -9.75
CA PRO A 24 -11.03 -8.90 -10.67
C PRO A 24 -10.90 -9.48 -12.09
N GLU A 25 -9.66 -9.63 -12.58
CA GLU A 25 -9.34 -10.24 -13.88
C GLU A 25 -9.49 -11.78 -13.89
N GLY A 26 -9.75 -12.39 -12.73
CA GLY A 26 -9.98 -13.82 -12.54
C GLY A 26 -8.71 -14.67 -12.45
N LYS A 27 -7.55 -14.15 -12.89
CA LYS A 27 -6.26 -14.84 -12.88
C LYS A 27 -5.11 -13.95 -12.44
N GLY A 28 -4.05 -14.56 -11.91
CA GLY A 28 -2.82 -13.85 -11.52
C GLY A 28 -1.86 -14.74 -10.73
N PRO A 29 -0.75 -14.19 -10.22
CA PRO A 29 0.19 -14.93 -9.36
C PRO A 29 -0.48 -15.40 -8.07
N GLY A 30 -0.08 -16.58 -7.59
CA GLY A 30 -0.69 -17.19 -6.41
C GLY A 30 0.02 -16.81 -5.11
N ILE A 31 -0.77 -16.55 -4.07
CA ILE A 31 -0.27 -16.41 -2.69
C ILE A 31 -1.04 -17.32 -1.73
N VAL A 32 -0.32 -17.91 -0.78
CA VAL A 32 -0.92 -18.49 0.42
C VAL A 32 -0.93 -17.43 1.51
N LEU A 33 -2.10 -17.21 2.12
CA LEU A 33 -2.30 -16.26 3.20
C LEU A 33 -2.44 -17.00 4.54
N GLY A 34 -1.44 -16.88 5.39
CA GLY A 34 -1.39 -17.47 6.72
C GLY A 34 -2.26 -16.72 7.73
N GLN A 35 -3.19 -17.44 8.35
CA GLN A 35 -4.10 -16.93 9.37
C GLN A 35 -3.40 -16.47 10.66
N GLU A 36 -4.08 -15.61 11.40
CA GLU A 36 -3.82 -15.38 12.82
C GLU A 36 -4.36 -16.55 13.67
N ILE A 37 -4.41 -16.39 15.00
CA ILE A 37 -4.90 -17.42 15.92
C ILE A 37 -6.44 -17.59 15.91
N PHE A 38 -7.16 -16.82 15.08
CA PHE A 38 -8.62 -16.77 15.03
C PHE A 38 -9.25 -17.62 13.92
N GLY A 39 -8.45 -18.40 13.19
CA GLY A 39 -8.91 -19.17 12.04
C GLY A 39 -9.05 -18.33 10.77
N VAL A 40 -9.80 -18.85 9.80
CA VAL A 40 -10.12 -18.15 8.54
C VAL A 40 -11.29 -17.19 8.79
N ASN A 41 -11.09 -16.25 9.71
CA ASN A 41 -12.14 -15.36 10.17
C ASN A 41 -12.47 -14.22 9.19
N ALA A 42 -13.38 -13.34 9.57
CA ALA A 42 -13.79 -12.19 8.75
C ALA A 42 -12.60 -11.31 8.30
N ASN A 43 -11.66 -11.00 9.20
CA ASN A 43 -10.48 -10.21 8.87
C ASN A 43 -9.58 -10.93 7.86
N MET A 44 -9.34 -12.24 8.01
CA MET A 44 -8.53 -12.99 7.05
C MET A 44 -9.15 -13.03 5.65
N ARG A 45 -10.49 -13.14 5.57
CA ARG A 45 -11.20 -13.07 4.29
C ARG A 45 -11.12 -11.68 3.66
N GLU A 46 -11.19 -10.62 4.46
CA GLU A 46 -11.04 -9.23 3.99
C GLU A 46 -9.62 -8.96 3.48
N VAL A 47 -8.58 -9.39 4.21
CA VAL A 47 -7.19 -9.31 3.75
C VAL A 47 -6.98 -10.11 2.46
N ALA A 48 -7.63 -11.28 2.32
CA ALA A 48 -7.58 -12.03 1.06
C ALA A 48 -8.22 -11.26 -0.11
N GLN A 49 -9.32 -10.54 0.11
CA GLN A 49 -9.89 -9.66 -0.92
C GLN A 49 -8.95 -8.49 -1.25
N MET A 50 -8.28 -7.91 -0.25
CA MET A 50 -7.32 -6.83 -0.47
C MET A 50 -6.17 -7.26 -1.40
N TYR A 51 -5.57 -8.44 -1.17
CA TYR A 51 -4.55 -8.96 -2.08
C TYR A 51 -5.15 -9.41 -3.44
N ALA A 52 -6.40 -9.84 -3.48
CA ALA A 52 -7.06 -10.10 -4.77
C ALA A 52 -7.24 -8.81 -5.60
N GLU A 53 -7.57 -7.67 -4.98
CA GLU A 53 -7.61 -6.36 -5.65
C GLU A 53 -6.24 -5.93 -6.18
N GLU A 54 -5.15 -6.42 -5.56
CA GLU A 54 -3.78 -6.18 -6.02
C GLU A 54 -3.36 -7.07 -7.21
N GLY A 55 -4.23 -7.98 -7.63
CA GLY A 55 -4.01 -8.87 -8.79
C GLY A 55 -3.61 -10.31 -8.45
N TYR A 56 -3.65 -10.71 -7.18
CA TYR A 56 -3.23 -12.06 -6.75
C TYR A 56 -4.39 -13.04 -6.64
N VAL A 57 -4.11 -14.32 -6.91
CA VAL A 57 -4.96 -15.44 -6.53
C VAL A 57 -4.59 -15.85 -5.10
N VAL A 58 -5.50 -15.66 -4.16
CA VAL A 58 -5.20 -15.76 -2.72
C VAL A 58 -5.89 -16.97 -2.11
N LEU A 59 -5.14 -17.88 -1.50
CA LEU A 59 -5.67 -19.03 -0.78
C LEU A 59 -5.36 -18.91 0.72
N VAL A 60 -6.40 -18.91 1.55
CA VAL A 60 -6.30 -18.93 3.02
C VAL A 60 -6.61 -20.35 3.52
N PRO A 61 -5.61 -21.21 3.79
CA PRO A 61 -5.84 -22.54 4.31
C PRO A 61 -6.35 -22.49 5.76
N ASP A 62 -7.32 -23.36 6.10
CA ASP A 62 -7.71 -23.61 7.49
C ASP A 62 -6.62 -24.39 8.21
N LEU A 63 -5.70 -23.71 8.89
CA LEU A 63 -4.54 -24.35 9.54
C LEU A 63 -4.90 -25.02 10.87
N PHE A 64 -6.11 -24.81 11.40
CA PHE A 64 -6.58 -25.48 12.62
C PHE A 64 -7.38 -26.74 12.35
N TRP A 65 -7.55 -27.14 11.09
CA TRP A 65 -8.41 -28.25 10.70
C TRP A 65 -8.14 -29.57 11.43
N ARG A 66 -6.87 -29.83 11.79
CA ARG A 66 -6.45 -31.03 12.53
C ARG A 66 -6.95 -31.05 13.97
N LEU A 67 -7.16 -29.88 14.56
CA LEU A 67 -7.68 -29.71 15.92
C LEU A 67 -9.21 -29.57 15.89
N GLN A 68 -9.69 -28.63 15.08
CA GLN A 68 -11.10 -28.37 14.84
C GLN A 68 -11.26 -27.69 13.47
N PRO A 69 -11.94 -28.32 12.50
CA PRO A 69 -12.23 -27.69 11.21
C PRO A 69 -13.14 -26.46 11.32
N GLY A 70 -12.92 -25.48 10.45
CA GLY A 70 -13.82 -24.35 10.24
C GLY A 70 -13.80 -23.33 11.39
N ILE A 71 -12.63 -23.10 12.00
CA ILE A 71 -12.48 -22.03 12.99
C ILE A 71 -12.69 -20.67 12.32
N ASP A 72 -13.68 -19.93 12.82
CA ASP A 72 -14.01 -18.55 12.45
C ASP A 72 -14.38 -17.82 13.74
N LEU A 73 -13.39 -17.21 14.39
CA LEU A 73 -13.55 -16.53 15.67
C LEU A 73 -13.62 -15.01 15.50
N GLY A 74 -14.40 -14.39 16.39
CA GLY A 74 -14.38 -12.95 16.62
C GLY A 74 -13.24 -12.53 17.53
N TYR A 75 -13.47 -11.45 18.29
CA TYR A 75 -12.49 -10.87 19.21
C TYR A 75 -13.06 -10.69 20.63
N THR A 76 -14.04 -11.52 21.02
CA THR A 76 -14.53 -11.51 22.40
C THR A 76 -13.52 -12.19 23.33
N PRO A 77 -13.54 -11.93 24.65
CA PRO A 77 -12.65 -12.62 25.58
C PRO A 77 -12.70 -14.16 25.47
N ALA A 78 -13.89 -14.73 25.26
CA ALA A 78 -14.06 -16.17 25.06
C ALA A 78 -13.45 -16.67 23.74
N ASP A 79 -13.52 -15.86 22.67
CA ASP A 79 -12.84 -16.15 21.41
C ASP A 79 -11.32 -16.15 21.60
N PHE A 80 -10.79 -15.19 22.37
CA PHE A 80 -9.36 -15.12 22.69
C PHE A 80 -8.89 -16.34 23.48
N ASP A 81 -9.64 -16.77 24.51
CA ASP A 81 -9.30 -17.97 25.28
C ASP A 81 -9.27 -19.22 24.39
N LYS A 82 -10.26 -19.36 23.50
CA LYS A 82 -10.31 -20.46 22.52
C LYS A 82 -9.15 -20.38 21.52
N ALA A 83 -8.87 -19.20 20.99
CA ALA A 83 -7.79 -18.96 20.03
C ALA A 83 -6.43 -19.31 20.63
N LEU A 84 -6.19 -18.94 21.90
CA LEU A 84 -4.95 -19.27 22.61
C LEU A 84 -4.81 -20.77 22.86
N SER A 85 -5.91 -21.46 23.18
CA SER A 85 -5.93 -22.93 23.32
C SER A 85 -5.57 -23.63 22.00
N LEU A 86 -6.17 -23.20 20.90
CA LEU A 86 -5.85 -23.71 19.56
C LEU A 86 -4.40 -23.44 19.16
N TYR A 87 -3.91 -22.22 19.39
CA TYR A 87 -2.51 -21.85 19.13
C TYR A 87 -1.53 -22.73 19.92
N THR A 88 -1.81 -22.96 21.20
CA THR A 88 -0.94 -23.78 22.08
C THR A 88 -0.90 -25.24 21.64
N ALA A 89 -2.01 -25.76 21.11
CA ALA A 89 -2.13 -27.15 20.66
C ALA A 89 -1.67 -27.37 19.21
N LEU A 90 -1.38 -26.31 18.45
CA LEU A 90 -1.01 -26.41 17.04
C LEU A 90 0.38 -27.01 16.87
N ASP A 91 0.46 -28.06 16.04
CA ASP A 91 1.72 -28.59 15.55
C ASP A 91 2.21 -27.73 14.37
N LEU A 92 3.31 -27.01 14.58
CA LEU A 92 3.85 -26.08 13.59
C LEU A 92 4.46 -26.79 12.38
N ASP A 93 5.03 -27.98 12.55
CA ASP A 93 5.60 -28.75 11.44
C ASP A 93 4.47 -29.20 10.51
N LYS A 94 3.37 -29.68 11.10
CA LYS A 94 2.15 -30.00 10.34
C LYS A 94 1.50 -28.80 9.69
N ALA A 95 1.53 -27.63 10.34
CA ALA A 95 1.03 -26.40 9.73
C ALA A 95 1.85 -26.01 8.48
N VAL A 96 3.18 -26.18 8.50
CA VAL A 96 4.04 -25.94 7.33
C VAL A 96 3.80 -26.98 6.23
N ASP A 97 3.58 -28.26 6.57
CA ASP A 97 3.18 -29.30 5.61
C ASP A 97 1.85 -28.94 4.91
N ASP A 98 0.88 -28.42 5.67
CA ASP A 98 -0.42 -28.00 5.15
C ASP A 98 -0.32 -26.73 4.28
N ILE A 99 0.58 -25.79 4.61
CA ILE A 99 0.92 -24.66 3.75
C ILE A 99 1.51 -25.15 2.42
N ALA A 100 2.39 -26.16 2.48
CA ALA A 100 2.98 -26.72 1.28
C ALA A 100 1.95 -27.47 0.41
N ALA A 101 0.97 -28.13 1.02
CA ALA A 101 -0.20 -28.68 0.32
C ALA A 101 -1.07 -27.59 -0.33
N ALA A 102 -1.20 -26.43 0.32
CA ALA A 102 -1.88 -25.27 -0.24
C ALA A 102 -1.14 -24.70 -1.46
N PHE A 103 0.20 -24.69 -1.45
CA PHE A 103 0.99 -24.33 -2.63
C PHE A 103 0.77 -25.30 -3.80
N ASP A 104 0.76 -26.60 -3.55
CA ASP A 104 0.47 -27.60 -4.60
C ASP A 104 -0.91 -27.35 -5.21
N THR A 105 -1.90 -27.11 -4.35
CA THR A 105 -3.27 -26.78 -4.79
C THR A 105 -3.29 -25.53 -5.67
N LEU A 106 -2.59 -24.45 -5.28
CA LEU A 106 -2.50 -23.24 -6.09
C LEU A 106 -1.85 -23.50 -7.45
N ARG A 107 -0.78 -24.29 -7.52
CA ARG A 107 -0.09 -24.62 -8.79
C ARG A 107 -1.00 -25.38 -9.77
N ASP A 108 -1.95 -26.14 -9.26
CA ASP A 108 -2.91 -26.90 -10.06
C ASP A 108 -4.14 -26.06 -10.52
N LEU A 109 -4.33 -24.86 -9.98
CA LEU A 109 -5.42 -23.97 -10.39
C LEU A 109 -5.13 -23.30 -11.73
N ALA A 110 -6.08 -23.36 -12.66
CA ALA A 110 -5.99 -22.68 -13.95
C ALA A 110 -6.00 -21.14 -13.84
N GLU A 111 -6.38 -20.62 -12.68
CA GLU A 111 -6.36 -19.20 -12.32
C GLU A 111 -4.95 -18.69 -11.96
N VAL A 112 -4.03 -19.57 -11.55
CA VAL A 112 -2.65 -19.18 -11.19
C VAL A 112 -1.78 -19.12 -12.45
N THR A 113 -1.14 -17.97 -12.66
CA THR A 113 -0.38 -17.72 -13.90
C THR A 113 1.10 -18.06 -13.82
N GLU A 114 1.65 -18.12 -12.61
CA GLU A 114 3.08 -18.33 -12.36
C GLU A 114 3.31 -19.52 -11.42
N PRO A 115 4.34 -20.35 -11.65
CA PRO A 115 4.66 -21.48 -10.76
C PRO A 115 5.30 -21.03 -9.44
N ALA A 116 5.94 -19.85 -9.44
CA ALA A 116 6.50 -19.22 -8.27
C ALA A 116 5.38 -18.59 -7.44
N LEU A 117 5.32 -18.94 -6.14
CA LEU A 117 4.25 -18.52 -5.25
C LEU A 117 4.79 -17.71 -4.07
N GLY A 118 3.94 -16.83 -3.55
CA GLY A 118 4.23 -16.03 -2.36
C GLY A 118 3.53 -16.57 -1.12
N PHE A 119 4.07 -16.25 0.05
CA PHE A 119 3.39 -16.42 1.33
C PHE A 119 3.28 -15.07 2.02
N VAL A 120 2.11 -14.77 2.58
CA VAL A 120 1.94 -13.63 3.51
C VAL A 120 1.27 -14.15 4.76
N GLY A 121 1.75 -13.81 5.95
CA GLY A 121 1.10 -14.25 7.19
C GLY A 121 1.17 -13.23 8.30
N TYR A 122 0.17 -13.30 9.19
CA TYR A 122 -0.03 -12.36 10.29
C TYR A 122 -0.02 -13.08 11.64
N CYS A 123 0.67 -12.55 12.65
CA CYS A 123 0.80 -13.15 14.00
C CYS A 123 1.35 -14.59 13.94
N LEU A 124 0.51 -15.61 14.18
CA LEU A 124 0.83 -17.02 13.92
C LEU A 124 1.34 -17.21 12.48
N GLY A 125 0.60 -16.70 11.50
CA GLY A 125 1.03 -16.66 10.11
C GLY A 125 2.36 -15.93 9.92
N GLY A 126 2.66 -14.92 10.74
CA GLY A 126 3.94 -14.20 10.70
C GLY A 126 5.12 -15.09 11.10
N LYS A 127 4.94 -15.95 12.12
CA LYS A 127 5.90 -17.00 12.46
C LYS A 127 6.02 -18.02 11.34
N LEU A 128 4.88 -18.47 10.82
CA LEU A 128 4.82 -19.44 9.73
C LEU A 128 5.45 -18.90 8.44
N ALA A 129 5.49 -17.59 8.22
CA ALA A 129 6.20 -17.00 7.08
C ALA A 129 7.70 -17.31 7.13
N TYR A 130 8.33 -17.21 8.31
CA TYR A 130 9.73 -17.56 8.50
C TYR A 130 9.99 -19.05 8.29
N LEU A 131 9.14 -19.92 8.86
CA LEU A 131 9.25 -21.37 8.69
C LEU A 131 8.98 -21.80 7.24
N THR A 132 8.03 -21.15 6.56
CA THR A 132 7.75 -21.41 5.14
C THR A 132 8.97 -21.02 4.30
N ALA A 133 9.58 -19.86 4.56
CA ALA A 133 10.76 -19.41 3.82
C ALA A 133 11.99 -20.34 3.97
N THR A 134 12.10 -21.04 5.09
CA THR A 134 13.24 -21.91 5.42
C THR A 134 13.00 -23.39 5.04
N ARG A 135 11.73 -23.79 4.88
CA ARG A 135 11.35 -25.22 4.73
C ARG A 135 10.63 -25.54 3.41
N THR A 136 10.29 -24.53 2.60
CA THR A 136 9.61 -24.74 1.31
C THR A 136 10.32 -24.03 0.16
N ASP A 137 9.77 -24.18 -1.05
CA ASP A 137 10.22 -23.55 -2.28
C ASP A 137 9.50 -22.21 -2.57
N VAL A 138 8.99 -21.55 -1.53
CA VAL A 138 8.32 -20.25 -1.67
C VAL A 138 9.26 -19.21 -2.28
N ALA A 139 8.78 -18.46 -3.27
CA ALA A 139 9.59 -17.45 -3.93
C ALA A 139 9.84 -16.24 -3.01
N VAL A 140 8.84 -15.89 -2.21
CA VAL A 140 8.95 -14.88 -1.15
C VAL A 140 7.95 -15.15 -0.03
N ALA A 141 8.40 -15.03 1.22
CA ALA A 141 7.51 -15.04 2.38
C ALA A 141 7.54 -13.69 3.11
N VAL A 142 6.37 -13.24 3.54
CA VAL A 142 6.20 -11.96 4.24
C VAL A 142 5.48 -12.20 5.56
N GLY A 143 6.14 -11.87 6.67
CA GLY A 143 5.61 -12.03 8.02
C GLY A 143 5.28 -10.70 8.67
N TYR A 144 4.06 -10.57 9.18
CA TYR A 144 3.61 -9.45 10.00
C TYR A 144 3.55 -9.85 11.47
N TYR A 145 4.26 -9.11 12.32
CA TYR A 145 4.30 -9.25 13.78
C TYR A 145 4.36 -10.73 14.22
N GLY A 146 5.26 -11.49 13.59
CA GLY A 146 5.49 -12.89 13.91
C GLY A 146 6.12 -13.07 15.29
N MET A 147 5.63 -14.04 16.04
CA MET A 147 6.09 -14.33 17.41
C MET A 147 6.86 -15.64 17.46
N GLY A 148 7.89 -15.75 18.31
CA GLY A 148 8.61 -17.00 18.51
C GLY A 148 9.52 -17.40 17.35
N ILE A 149 9.88 -16.46 16.46
CA ILE A 149 10.84 -16.70 15.36
C ILE A 149 12.24 -16.96 15.92
N GLU A 150 12.58 -16.32 17.04
CA GLU A 150 13.87 -16.44 17.72
C GLU A 150 14.21 -17.88 18.20
N GLN A 151 13.20 -18.76 18.22
CA GLN A 151 13.33 -20.17 18.59
C GLN A 151 13.79 -21.06 17.44
N TYR A 152 13.78 -20.56 16.20
CA TYR A 152 14.06 -21.33 14.97
C TYR A 152 15.17 -20.69 14.13
N LEU A 153 15.96 -19.77 14.72
CA LEU A 153 16.99 -19.03 13.98
C LEU A 153 18.12 -19.92 13.45
N ASP A 154 18.26 -21.14 13.97
CA ASP A 154 19.14 -22.19 13.45
C ASP A 154 18.72 -22.71 12.06
N GLU A 155 17.47 -22.47 11.65
CA GLU A 155 16.97 -22.84 10.31
C GLU A 155 17.25 -21.78 9.24
N ALA A 156 17.89 -20.66 9.58
CA ALA A 156 18.11 -19.53 8.66
C ALA A 156 18.91 -19.91 7.39
N ASP A 157 19.67 -21.00 7.43
CA ASP A 157 20.42 -21.50 6.27
C ASP A 157 19.53 -22.21 5.24
N GLY A 158 18.27 -22.52 5.59
CA GLY A 158 17.25 -23.01 4.66
C GLY A 158 16.62 -21.93 3.78
N LEU A 159 16.91 -20.64 4.03
CA LEU A 159 16.36 -19.54 3.23
C LEU A 159 16.85 -19.61 1.78
N SER A 160 15.91 -19.80 0.86
CA SER A 160 16.18 -19.90 -0.59
C SER A 160 15.50 -18.81 -1.43
N GLY A 161 14.39 -18.26 -0.94
CA GLY A 161 13.64 -17.15 -1.54
C GLY A 161 13.79 -15.83 -0.77
N GLY A 162 12.90 -14.87 -1.08
CA GLY A 162 12.82 -13.62 -0.32
C GLY A 162 12.15 -13.81 1.05
N LEU A 163 12.59 -13.04 2.04
CA LEU A 163 11.95 -12.96 3.35
C LEU A 163 11.78 -11.50 3.75
N VAL A 164 10.55 -11.09 4.05
CA VAL A 164 10.27 -9.75 4.60
C VAL A 164 9.59 -9.89 5.95
N LEU A 165 10.15 -9.29 6.99
CA LEU A 165 9.56 -9.29 8.33
C LEU A 165 9.23 -7.87 8.81
N HIS A 166 7.97 -7.69 9.20
CA HIS A 166 7.42 -6.43 9.70
C HIS A 166 7.12 -6.53 11.20
N HIS A 167 7.82 -5.75 12.03
CA HIS A 167 7.65 -5.75 13.49
C HIS A 167 7.12 -4.42 14.03
N GLY A 168 6.22 -4.45 15.01
CA GLY A 168 5.87 -3.27 15.79
C GLY A 168 6.98 -2.95 16.80
N GLU A 169 7.31 -1.67 16.99
CA GLU A 169 8.26 -1.25 18.02
C GLU A 169 7.75 -1.57 19.44
N LEU A 170 6.46 -1.38 19.68
CA LEU A 170 5.83 -1.53 20.99
C LEU A 170 5.33 -2.96 21.25
N ASP A 171 5.49 -3.86 20.28
CA ASP A 171 5.04 -5.26 20.38
C ASP A 171 5.79 -5.99 21.51
N GLY A 172 5.07 -6.26 22.61
CA GLY A 172 5.60 -6.97 23.77
C GLY A 172 5.81 -8.46 23.56
N LEU A 173 5.23 -9.04 22.50
CA LEU A 173 5.38 -10.46 22.14
C LEU A 173 6.65 -10.72 21.32
N CYS A 174 7.23 -9.66 20.76
CA CYS A 174 8.54 -9.65 20.12
C CYS A 174 9.27 -8.36 20.54
N ASP A 175 9.78 -8.35 21.77
CA ASP A 175 10.40 -7.17 22.39
C ASP A 175 11.70 -6.73 21.69
N ALA A 176 12.27 -5.60 22.11
CA ALA A 176 13.49 -5.05 21.50
C ALA A 176 14.68 -6.03 21.52
N THR A 177 14.81 -6.82 22.59
CA THR A 177 15.87 -7.85 22.71
C THR A 177 15.66 -8.96 21.68
N THR A 178 14.43 -9.45 21.55
CA THR A 178 14.05 -10.50 20.63
C THR A 178 14.22 -10.05 19.17
N ARG A 179 13.76 -8.84 18.84
CA ARG A 179 13.97 -8.23 17.52
C ARG A 179 15.44 -8.05 17.19
N ALA A 180 16.27 -7.66 18.16
CA ALA A 180 17.72 -7.54 17.96
C ALA A 180 18.37 -8.90 17.64
N ARG A 181 17.97 -9.98 18.33
CA ARG A 181 18.44 -11.35 18.05
C ARG A 181 18.05 -11.83 16.66
N ILE A 182 16.80 -11.60 16.25
CA ILE A 182 16.34 -11.91 14.89
C ILE A 182 17.17 -11.13 13.87
N ALA A 183 17.40 -9.83 14.10
CA ALA A 183 18.19 -9.00 13.20
C ALA A 183 19.66 -9.43 13.12
N GLU A 184 20.27 -9.86 14.23
CA GLU A 184 21.65 -10.35 14.26
C GLU A 184 21.88 -11.55 13.33
N VAL A 185 20.94 -12.51 13.31
CA VAL A 185 21.06 -13.72 12.50
C VAL A 185 20.67 -13.49 11.03
N LEU A 186 19.69 -12.62 10.79
CA LEU A 186 19.05 -12.50 9.47
C LEU A 186 19.56 -11.30 8.64
N ARG A 187 20.04 -10.23 9.27
CA ARG A 187 20.48 -9.03 8.54
C ARG A 187 21.69 -9.33 7.65
N GLY A 188 21.65 -8.84 6.42
CA GLY A 188 22.72 -9.02 5.44
C GLY A 188 22.66 -10.35 4.67
N ARG A 189 21.75 -11.26 5.04
CA ARG A 189 21.43 -12.42 4.20
C ARG A 189 20.76 -11.95 2.90
N PRO A 190 21.12 -12.53 1.74
CA PRO A 190 20.48 -12.17 0.46
C PRO A 190 18.96 -12.35 0.51
N GLY A 191 18.22 -11.38 -0.02
CA GLY A 191 16.76 -11.47 -0.12
C GLY A 191 16.00 -11.22 1.19
N VAL A 192 16.68 -10.93 2.30
CA VAL A 192 16.06 -10.64 3.60
C VAL A 192 15.90 -9.14 3.82
N GLU A 193 14.69 -8.73 4.18
CA GLU A 193 14.35 -7.36 4.57
C GLU A 193 13.64 -7.34 5.92
N LEU A 194 14.11 -6.51 6.85
CA LEU A 194 13.59 -6.42 8.21
C LEU A 194 13.17 -4.98 8.49
N TYR A 195 11.91 -4.80 8.89
CA TYR A 195 11.34 -3.50 9.19
C TYR A 195 10.79 -3.46 10.61
N THR A 196 11.03 -2.35 11.31
CA THR A 196 10.41 -2.04 12.59
C THR A 196 9.65 -0.72 12.46
N TYR A 197 8.42 -0.68 12.95
CA TYR A 197 7.52 0.45 12.82
C TYR A 197 7.36 1.15 14.17
N GLU A 198 7.83 2.39 14.23
CA GLU A 198 7.77 3.24 15.42
C GLU A 198 6.33 3.44 15.88
N GLY A 199 6.10 3.35 17.20
CA GLY A 199 4.77 3.53 17.81
C GLY A 199 3.73 2.45 17.49
N ALA A 200 4.07 1.42 16.72
CA ALA A 200 3.16 0.33 16.36
C ALA A 200 3.26 -0.83 17.36
N ASP A 201 2.12 -1.37 17.78
CA ASP A 201 2.01 -2.55 18.65
C ASP A 201 1.72 -3.83 17.83
N HIS A 202 1.61 -4.98 18.50
CA HIS A 202 1.17 -6.23 17.93
C HIS A 202 -0.17 -6.05 17.21
N ALA A 203 -0.31 -6.67 16.04
CA ALA A 203 -1.49 -6.53 15.20
C ALA A 203 -1.75 -5.14 14.61
N PHE A 204 -0.70 -4.30 14.44
CA PHE A 204 -0.85 -2.96 13.86
C PHE A 204 -1.49 -2.89 12.47
N ALA A 205 -1.51 -4.01 11.73
CA ALA A 205 -2.10 -4.11 10.41
C ALA A 205 -3.51 -4.75 10.39
N ARG A 206 -4.04 -5.18 11.55
CA ARG A 206 -5.38 -5.79 11.63
C ARG A 206 -6.46 -4.71 11.53
N LEU A 207 -7.25 -4.76 10.46
CA LEU A 207 -8.31 -3.79 10.19
C LEU A 207 -9.34 -3.77 11.32
N GLY A 208 -9.75 -2.57 11.72
CA GLY A 208 -10.80 -2.34 12.72
C GLY A 208 -10.42 -2.70 14.16
N SER A 209 -9.19 -3.13 14.43
CA SER A 209 -8.71 -3.38 15.80
C SER A 209 -8.22 -2.10 16.49
N ASP A 210 -8.25 -2.08 17.83
CA ASP A 210 -7.73 -0.96 18.63
C ASP A 210 -6.23 -0.72 18.40
N HIS A 211 -5.50 -1.74 17.94
CA HIS A 211 -4.07 -1.65 17.64
C HIS A 211 -3.79 -1.19 16.21
N PHE A 212 -4.81 -1.04 15.35
CA PHE A 212 -4.63 -0.65 13.96
C PHE A 212 -3.91 0.69 13.85
N HIS A 213 -2.67 0.66 13.37
CA HIS A 213 -1.84 1.84 13.19
C HIS A 213 -1.68 2.12 11.69
N LYS A 214 -2.63 2.90 11.15
CA LYS A 214 -2.77 3.14 9.71
C LYS A 214 -1.46 3.52 8.98
N PRO A 215 -0.61 4.44 9.49
CA PRO A 215 0.66 4.77 8.81
C PRO A 215 1.58 3.56 8.66
N SER A 216 1.74 2.76 9.72
CA SER A 216 2.58 1.56 9.72
C SER A 216 1.99 0.45 8.86
N ALA A 217 0.67 0.26 8.91
CA ALA A 217 -0.04 -0.71 8.09
C ALA A 217 0.14 -0.42 6.58
N LEU A 218 -0.04 0.84 6.17
CA LEU A 218 0.10 1.24 4.76
C LEU A 218 1.55 1.13 4.28
N MET A 219 2.53 1.51 5.10
CA MET A 219 3.94 1.38 4.75
C MET A 219 4.38 -0.09 4.66
N ALA A 220 3.92 -0.92 5.58
CA ALA A 220 4.16 -2.36 5.55
C ALA A 220 3.51 -3.01 4.32
N HIS A 221 2.25 -2.68 4.02
CA HIS A 221 1.56 -3.13 2.81
C HIS A 221 2.34 -2.76 1.55
N GLY A 222 2.78 -1.51 1.42
CA GLY A 222 3.58 -1.06 0.27
C GLY A 222 4.87 -1.86 0.07
N ARG A 223 5.59 -2.16 1.15
CA ARG A 223 6.79 -3.01 1.13
C ARG A 223 6.46 -4.45 0.77
N THR A 224 5.35 -4.98 1.28
CA THR A 224 4.86 -6.33 0.94
C THR A 224 4.52 -6.45 -0.54
N ILE A 225 3.78 -5.48 -1.11
CA ILE A 225 3.49 -5.44 -2.55
C ILE A 225 4.77 -5.31 -3.36
N GLY A 226 5.73 -4.49 -2.93
CA GLY A 226 7.05 -4.41 -3.56
C GLY A 226 7.78 -5.74 -3.61
N ALA A 227 7.78 -6.49 -2.50
CA ALA A 227 8.39 -7.80 -2.42
C ALA A 227 7.65 -8.81 -3.32
N LEU A 228 6.32 -8.90 -3.23
CA LEU A 228 5.53 -9.82 -4.05
C LEU A 228 5.75 -9.54 -5.54
N LYS A 229 5.66 -8.28 -6.00
CA LYS A 229 5.89 -7.92 -7.40
C LYS A 229 7.29 -8.28 -7.88
N LYS A 230 8.31 -8.13 -7.03
CA LYS A 230 9.70 -8.50 -7.35
C LYS A 230 9.86 -10.01 -7.61
N TYR A 231 9.21 -10.86 -6.83
CA TYR A 231 9.43 -12.31 -6.86
C TYR A 231 8.41 -13.08 -7.70
N ILE A 232 7.16 -12.63 -7.76
CA ILE A 232 6.07 -13.37 -8.41
C ILE A 232 5.20 -12.49 -9.34
N GLY A 233 5.46 -11.18 -9.44
CA GLY A 233 4.58 -10.25 -10.16
C GLY A 233 3.26 -10.01 -9.40
N PRO A 234 2.17 -9.54 -10.05
CA PRO A 234 2.13 -9.12 -11.45
C PRO A 234 2.82 -7.76 -11.62
N ALA A 235 3.34 -7.51 -12.82
CA ALA A 235 3.90 -6.22 -13.18
C ALA A 235 2.85 -5.37 -13.93
N TYR A 236 2.58 -4.17 -13.42
CA TYR A 236 1.72 -3.19 -14.08
C TYR A 236 2.57 -2.00 -14.50
N ASN A 237 2.33 -1.46 -15.70
CA ASN A 237 2.91 -0.19 -16.09
C ASN A 237 2.11 0.95 -15.45
N LEU A 238 2.48 1.33 -14.22
CA LEU A 238 1.78 2.38 -13.48
C LEU A 238 1.89 3.75 -14.16
N SER A 239 2.93 3.99 -14.96
CA SER A 239 3.05 5.21 -15.76
C SER A 239 1.95 5.29 -16.81
N ASP A 240 1.76 4.23 -17.60
CA ASP A 240 0.73 4.20 -18.64
C ASP A 240 -0.68 4.31 -18.04
N LEU A 241 -0.92 3.64 -16.89
CA LEU A 241 -2.20 3.73 -16.19
C LEU A 241 -2.48 5.16 -15.69
N TRP A 242 -1.45 5.84 -15.19
CA TRP A 242 -1.58 7.24 -14.78
C TRP A 242 -1.80 8.16 -15.99
N ASP A 243 -1.07 7.94 -17.09
CA ASP A 243 -1.21 8.72 -18.32
C ASP A 243 -2.60 8.54 -18.96
N GLU A 244 -3.18 7.34 -18.91
CA GLU A 244 -4.57 7.09 -19.31
C GLU A 244 -5.57 7.86 -18.43
N HIS A 245 -5.37 7.83 -17.11
CA HIS A 245 -6.23 8.55 -16.17
C HIS A 245 -6.26 10.06 -16.44
N ILE A 246 -5.09 10.71 -16.51
CA ILE A 246 -4.98 12.15 -16.77
C ILE A 246 -5.46 12.51 -18.17
N HIS A 247 -5.31 11.61 -19.15
CA HIS A 247 -5.86 11.82 -20.49
C HIS A 247 -7.39 11.97 -20.42
N HIS A 248 -8.06 11.15 -19.61
CA HIS A 248 -9.50 11.26 -19.43
C HIS A 248 -9.93 12.54 -18.71
N GLU A 249 -9.16 12.98 -17.71
CA GLU A 249 -9.47 14.19 -16.95
C GLU A 249 -9.24 15.47 -17.75
N PHE A 250 -8.11 15.59 -18.46
CA PHE A 250 -7.68 16.86 -19.04
C PHE A 250 -7.86 16.95 -20.56
N VAL A 251 -7.82 15.82 -21.27
CA VAL A 251 -7.91 15.80 -22.74
C VAL A 251 -9.31 15.45 -23.20
N THR A 252 -9.83 14.26 -22.85
CA THR A 252 -11.20 13.88 -23.27
C THR A 252 -12.27 14.52 -22.39
N ARG A 253 -11.90 14.93 -21.17
CA ARG A 253 -12.80 15.48 -20.15
C ARG A 253 -14.02 14.57 -19.92
N ASP A 254 -13.77 13.26 -19.77
CA ASP A 254 -14.79 12.22 -19.66
C ASP A 254 -14.78 11.60 -18.25
N VAL A 255 -15.68 12.07 -17.38
CA VAL A 255 -15.76 11.63 -15.98
C VAL A 255 -16.09 10.14 -15.84
N PRO A 256 -17.07 9.56 -16.57
CA PRO A 256 -17.27 8.12 -16.59
C PRO A 256 -16.02 7.31 -16.95
N ALA A 257 -15.25 7.75 -17.96
CA ALA A 257 -14.00 7.09 -18.35
C ALA A 257 -12.93 7.22 -17.25
N THR A 258 -12.75 8.41 -16.67
CA THR A 258 -11.85 8.63 -15.53
C THR A 258 -12.18 7.69 -14.37
N LEU A 259 -13.43 7.65 -13.90
CA LEU A 259 -13.82 6.80 -12.77
C LEU A 259 -13.61 5.30 -13.06
N LYS A 260 -13.71 4.87 -14.32
CA LYS A 260 -13.45 3.47 -14.71
C LYS A 260 -11.99 3.06 -14.52
N THR A 261 -11.04 4.00 -14.51
CA THR A 261 -9.63 3.72 -14.23
C THR A 261 -9.34 3.52 -12.73
N MET A 262 -10.31 3.81 -11.86
CA MET A 262 -10.15 3.77 -10.41
C MET A 262 -10.78 2.51 -9.80
N VAL A 263 -10.44 2.22 -8.54
CA VAL A 263 -11.09 1.18 -7.74
C VAL A 263 -12.56 1.54 -7.45
N ALA A 264 -13.33 0.62 -6.87
CA ALA A 264 -14.75 0.86 -6.55
C ALA A 264 -14.96 1.98 -5.51
N GLU A 265 -14.06 2.08 -4.52
CA GLU A 265 -14.08 3.10 -3.48
C GLU A 265 -12.80 3.95 -3.51
N PRO A 266 -12.64 4.83 -4.52
CA PRO A 266 -11.47 5.67 -4.69
C PRO A 266 -11.54 6.90 -3.77
N TYR A 267 -10.43 7.62 -3.60
CA TYR A 267 -10.51 8.98 -3.10
C TYR A 267 -9.45 9.92 -3.68
N VAL A 268 -9.78 11.21 -3.73
CA VAL A 268 -8.84 12.28 -4.08
C VAL A 268 -8.84 13.30 -2.97
N ASN A 269 -7.65 13.79 -2.62
CA ASN A 269 -7.48 14.90 -1.68
C ASN A 269 -6.46 15.90 -2.21
N HIS A 270 -6.94 17.07 -2.58
CA HIS A 270 -6.13 18.26 -2.79
C HIS A 270 -5.74 18.83 -1.42
N ILE A 271 -4.51 18.57 -1.01
CA ILE A 271 -4.06 18.75 0.36
C ILE A 271 -4.22 20.19 0.87
N PRO A 272 -3.88 21.24 0.09
CA PRO A 272 -3.95 22.61 0.60
C PRO A 272 -5.36 23.13 0.85
N THR A 273 -6.37 22.56 0.19
CA THR A 273 -7.77 23.05 0.24
C THR A 273 -8.75 22.01 0.77
N LEU A 274 -8.30 20.77 1.02
CA LEU A 274 -9.12 19.64 1.44
C LEU A 274 -10.29 19.34 0.48
N THR A 275 -10.12 19.64 -0.81
CA THR A 275 -11.12 19.37 -1.83
C THR A 275 -10.88 18.02 -2.50
N GLY A 276 -11.93 17.45 -3.09
CA GLY A 276 -11.90 16.13 -3.69
C GLY A 276 -13.17 15.34 -3.37
N GLY A 277 -13.03 14.04 -3.18
CA GLY A 277 -14.15 13.17 -2.85
C GLY A 277 -13.68 11.78 -2.40
N VAL A 278 -14.51 11.13 -1.58
CA VAL A 278 -14.30 9.75 -1.11
C VAL A 278 -15.44 8.87 -1.61
N GLY A 279 -15.09 7.74 -2.22
CA GLY A 279 -16.00 6.83 -2.88
C GLY A 279 -16.47 7.35 -4.24
N SER A 280 -16.84 6.42 -5.13
CA SER A 280 -17.15 6.71 -6.53
C SER A 280 -18.24 7.77 -6.71
N LYS A 281 -19.22 7.80 -5.79
CA LYS A 281 -20.34 8.75 -5.85
C LYS A 281 -19.90 10.20 -5.57
N GLN A 282 -19.16 10.45 -4.50
CA GLN A 282 -18.73 11.81 -4.16
C GLN A 282 -17.63 12.28 -5.11
N LEU A 283 -16.68 11.39 -5.42
CA LEU A 283 -15.61 11.72 -6.35
C LEU A 283 -16.15 11.99 -7.76
N GLY A 284 -17.08 11.20 -8.27
CA GLY A 284 -17.70 11.44 -9.56
C GLY A 284 -18.45 12.77 -9.63
N ARG A 285 -19.17 13.14 -8.56
CA ARG A 285 -19.81 14.46 -8.45
C ARG A 285 -18.78 15.59 -8.45
N PHE A 286 -17.69 15.42 -7.70
CA PHE A 286 -16.59 16.37 -7.64
C PHE A 286 -15.95 16.57 -9.03
N TYR A 287 -15.58 15.48 -9.71
CA TYR A 287 -15.03 15.54 -11.06
C TYR A 287 -15.97 16.23 -12.06
N GLN A 288 -17.25 15.87 -12.04
CA GLN A 288 -18.24 16.39 -12.99
C GLN A 288 -18.52 17.89 -12.84
N HIS A 289 -18.45 18.43 -11.63
CA HIS A 289 -18.94 19.77 -11.36
C HIS A 289 -17.87 20.76 -10.87
N HIS A 290 -16.73 20.27 -10.36
CA HIS A 290 -15.76 21.09 -9.64
C HIS A 290 -14.30 20.91 -10.10
N PHE A 291 -14.02 19.98 -11.03
CA PHE A 291 -12.65 19.69 -11.46
C PHE A 291 -12.49 19.58 -12.98
N VAL A 292 -12.95 18.48 -13.61
CA VAL A 292 -12.65 18.14 -15.02
C VAL A 292 -13.05 19.25 -16.00
N HIS A 293 -14.15 19.95 -15.73
CA HIS A 293 -14.66 21.04 -16.56
C HIS A 293 -14.42 22.45 -15.98
N ALA A 294 -13.68 22.56 -14.86
CA ALA A 294 -13.48 23.80 -14.11
C ALA A 294 -12.02 24.31 -14.21
N ASN A 295 -11.38 24.08 -15.37
CA ASN A 295 -10.01 24.52 -15.64
C ASN A 295 -10.00 25.61 -16.72
N PRO A 296 -9.20 26.68 -16.56
CA PRO A 296 -8.97 27.69 -17.60
C PRO A 296 -8.54 27.07 -18.94
N GLU A 297 -8.92 27.68 -20.05
CA GLU A 297 -8.60 27.16 -21.40
C GLU A 297 -7.09 27.10 -21.68
N ASP A 298 -6.31 27.99 -21.06
CA ASP A 298 -4.86 28.07 -21.20
C ASP A 298 -4.10 27.21 -20.18
N THR A 299 -4.80 26.36 -19.42
CA THR A 299 -4.20 25.46 -18.45
C THR A 299 -3.18 24.54 -19.12
N LYS A 300 -1.95 24.52 -18.60
CA LYS A 300 -0.87 23.63 -19.02
C LYS A 300 -0.30 22.91 -17.80
N MET A 301 0.10 21.67 -18.03
CA MET A 301 0.88 20.87 -17.09
C MET A 301 2.21 20.55 -17.77
N ILE A 302 3.31 20.98 -17.15
CA ILE A 302 4.68 20.75 -17.64
C ILE A 302 5.31 19.71 -16.71
N PRO A 303 5.49 18.45 -17.16
CA PRO A 303 6.13 17.42 -16.35
C PRO A 303 7.56 17.82 -16.01
N VAL A 304 7.98 17.61 -14.76
CA VAL A 304 9.34 17.87 -14.26
C VAL A 304 10.03 16.55 -13.94
N SER A 305 9.40 15.71 -13.13
CA SER A 305 9.93 14.41 -12.77
C SER A 305 8.83 13.40 -12.45
N ARG A 306 9.12 12.11 -12.64
CA ARG A 306 8.22 11.02 -12.28
C ARG A 306 8.99 9.90 -11.59
N THR A 307 8.55 9.53 -10.40
CA THR A 307 9.07 8.36 -9.67
C THR A 307 8.01 7.27 -9.64
N VAL A 308 8.35 6.08 -10.15
CA VAL A 308 7.45 4.92 -10.17
C VAL A 308 7.91 3.90 -9.13
N GLY A 309 7.10 3.70 -8.09
CA GLY A 309 7.28 2.67 -7.08
C GLY A 309 6.49 1.40 -7.39
N ALA A 310 6.46 0.46 -6.45
CA ALA A 310 5.76 -0.81 -6.64
C ALA A 310 4.23 -0.66 -6.73
N TYR A 311 3.65 0.36 -6.10
CA TYR A 311 2.19 0.54 -5.99
C TYR A 311 1.80 2.03 -6.04
N GLN A 312 2.73 2.90 -6.44
CA GLN A 312 2.54 4.34 -6.41
C GLN A 312 3.37 5.04 -7.48
N VAL A 313 2.83 6.11 -8.04
CA VAL A 313 3.54 7.10 -8.84
C VAL A 313 3.62 8.41 -8.04
N VAL A 314 4.78 9.05 -8.05
CA VAL A 314 4.95 10.43 -7.59
C VAL A 314 5.32 11.26 -8.80
N ASP A 315 4.42 12.16 -9.20
CA ASP A 315 4.57 13.03 -10.36
C ASP A 315 4.79 14.45 -9.87
N GLU A 316 5.87 15.08 -10.33
CA GLU A 316 6.19 16.49 -10.09
C GLU A 316 6.03 17.24 -11.41
N PHE A 317 5.24 18.31 -11.38
CA PHE A 317 4.95 19.10 -12.57
C PHE A 317 4.67 20.55 -12.22
N ILE A 318 4.80 21.45 -13.19
CA ILE A 318 4.35 22.82 -13.06
C ILE A 318 3.00 22.95 -13.72
N MET A 319 2.02 23.44 -12.97
CA MET A 319 0.74 23.86 -13.52
C MET A 319 0.76 25.36 -13.78
N SER A 320 0.36 25.77 -14.98
CA SER A 320 0.22 27.18 -15.33
C SER A 320 -1.14 27.48 -15.94
N PHE A 321 -1.73 28.62 -15.59
CA PHE A 321 -3.04 29.05 -16.09
C PHE A 321 -3.26 30.55 -15.86
N THR A 322 -4.18 31.15 -16.60
CA THR A 322 -4.76 32.45 -16.25
C THR A 322 -6.07 32.20 -15.50
N HIS A 323 -6.26 32.80 -14.32
CA HIS A 323 -7.44 32.58 -13.48
C HIS A 323 -8.70 33.25 -14.08
N THR A 324 -9.29 32.64 -15.10
CA THR A 324 -10.42 33.15 -15.91
C THR A 324 -11.77 32.52 -15.58
N CYS A 325 -11.79 31.41 -14.82
CA CYS A 325 -12.99 30.77 -14.31
C CYS A 325 -12.81 30.43 -12.83
N GLU A 326 -13.91 30.16 -12.12
CA GLU A 326 -13.85 29.65 -10.75
C GLU A 326 -13.23 28.25 -10.74
N MET A 327 -12.28 28.02 -9.83
CA MET A 327 -11.53 26.77 -9.70
C MET A 327 -11.71 26.23 -8.28
N ASP A 328 -12.89 25.69 -7.99
CA ASP A 328 -13.30 25.27 -6.63
C ASP A 328 -12.27 24.39 -5.91
N TYR A 329 -11.56 23.54 -6.67
CA TYR A 329 -10.57 22.64 -6.11
C TYR A 329 -9.31 23.36 -5.58
N MET A 330 -8.90 24.47 -6.19
CA MET A 330 -7.67 25.21 -5.85
C MET A 330 -7.94 26.54 -5.14
N LEU A 331 -9.01 27.23 -5.52
CA LEU A 331 -9.38 28.57 -5.08
C LEU A 331 -10.88 28.64 -4.73
N PRO A 332 -11.35 27.84 -3.75
CA PRO A 332 -12.77 27.74 -3.41
C PRO A 332 -13.36 29.10 -3.04
N GLY A 333 -14.41 29.51 -3.76
CA GLY A 333 -15.13 30.77 -3.55
C GLY A 333 -14.42 32.04 -4.03
N ILE A 334 -13.32 31.91 -4.78
CA ILE A 334 -12.62 33.07 -5.36
C ILE A 334 -13.06 33.27 -6.81
N ALA A 335 -13.61 34.45 -7.10
CA ALA A 335 -13.98 34.83 -8.46
C ALA A 335 -12.75 34.98 -9.38
N PRO A 336 -12.91 34.82 -10.71
CA PRO A 336 -11.83 35.00 -11.68
C PRO A 336 -11.09 36.32 -11.50
N THR A 337 -9.78 36.24 -11.25
CA THR A 337 -8.93 37.43 -11.03
C THR A 337 -8.26 37.94 -12.31
N GLY A 338 -8.23 37.12 -13.37
CA GLY A 338 -7.50 37.40 -14.61
C GLY A 338 -5.98 37.41 -14.43
N LYS A 339 -5.46 36.97 -13.29
CA LYS A 339 -4.02 36.87 -13.02
C LYS A 339 -3.47 35.54 -13.52
N TYR A 340 -2.24 35.59 -14.01
CA TYR A 340 -1.49 34.42 -14.42
C TYR A 340 -0.85 33.75 -13.21
N VAL A 341 -0.89 32.43 -13.17
CA VAL A 341 -0.33 31.59 -12.11
C VAL A 341 0.60 30.56 -12.75
N GLU A 342 1.77 30.36 -12.15
CA GLU A 342 2.62 29.17 -12.30
C GLU A 342 2.95 28.63 -10.91
N VAL A 343 2.71 27.34 -10.69
CA VAL A 343 2.94 26.72 -9.38
C VAL A 343 3.47 25.29 -9.54
N PRO A 344 4.55 24.91 -8.83
CA PRO A 344 4.93 23.52 -8.69
C PRO A 344 3.85 22.70 -7.98
N MET A 345 3.58 21.52 -8.50
CA MET A 345 2.64 20.56 -7.94
C MET A 345 3.31 19.19 -7.80
N VAL A 346 2.88 18.45 -6.77
CA VAL A 346 3.24 17.04 -6.59
C VAL A 346 1.96 16.23 -6.47
N ALA A 347 1.79 15.25 -7.35
CA ALA A 347 0.74 14.25 -7.26
C ALA A 347 1.32 12.92 -6.76
N VAL A 348 0.81 12.44 -5.64
CA VAL A 348 1.14 11.14 -5.06
C VAL A 348 -0.03 10.19 -5.32
N VAL A 349 0.12 9.35 -6.34
CA VAL A 349 -0.94 8.52 -6.93
C VAL A 349 -0.74 7.07 -6.55
N ASN A 350 -1.66 6.52 -5.76
CA ASN A 350 -1.58 5.15 -5.28
C ASN A 350 -2.48 4.22 -6.09
N PHE A 351 -2.05 2.97 -6.26
CA PHE A 351 -2.73 1.95 -7.04
C PHE A 351 -3.02 0.72 -6.19
N ARG A 352 -4.11 0.03 -6.53
CA ARG A 352 -4.34 -1.37 -6.19
C ARG A 352 -4.45 -2.16 -7.48
N GLY A 353 -3.49 -3.06 -7.68
CA GLY A 353 -3.39 -3.78 -8.95
C GLY A 353 -3.21 -2.82 -10.14
N ASN A 354 -4.14 -2.86 -11.08
CA ASN A 354 -4.20 -2.00 -12.27
C ASN A 354 -5.17 -0.81 -12.16
N LYS A 355 -5.64 -0.48 -10.95
CA LYS A 355 -6.59 0.61 -10.72
C LYS A 355 -6.04 1.67 -9.78
N LEU A 356 -6.34 2.93 -10.07
CA LEU A 356 -6.06 4.03 -9.13
C LEU A 356 -6.89 3.85 -7.86
N TYR A 357 -6.23 3.84 -6.71
CA TYR A 357 -6.89 3.85 -5.41
C TYR A 357 -7.08 5.28 -4.90
N HIS A 358 -6.01 6.06 -4.85
CA HIS A 358 -6.11 7.41 -4.35
C HIS A 358 -5.06 8.37 -4.87
N GLU A 359 -5.37 9.66 -4.73
CA GLU A 359 -4.48 10.75 -5.10
C GLU A 359 -4.35 11.73 -3.93
N HIS A 360 -3.11 12.09 -3.63
CA HIS A 360 -2.79 13.26 -2.82
C HIS A 360 -2.08 14.28 -3.68
N ILE A 361 -2.69 15.46 -3.84
CA ILE A 361 -2.18 16.50 -4.72
C ILE A 361 -1.76 17.69 -3.84
N TYR A 362 -0.49 18.08 -3.96
CA TYR A 362 0.14 19.12 -3.17
C TYR A 362 0.54 20.30 -4.04
N TRP A 363 0.43 21.50 -3.49
CA TRP A 363 1.03 22.73 -4.01
C TRP A 363 1.17 23.74 -2.86
N ASP A 364 1.90 24.83 -3.09
CA ASP A 364 1.99 25.93 -2.12
C ASP A 364 0.86 26.95 -2.34
N GLN A 365 -0.17 26.87 -1.48
CA GLN A 365 -1.32 27.78 -1.56
C GLN A 365 -0.95 29.24 -1.29
N ALA A 366 0.06 29.52 -0.47
CA ALA A 366 0.47 30.90 -0.22
C ALA A 366 1.04 31.54 -1.49
N SER A 367 1.87 30.80 -2.23
CA SER A 367 2.40 31.26 -3.51
C SER A 367 1.31 31.45 -4.56
N VAL A 368 0.27 30.62 -4.59
CA VAL A 368 -0.90 30.84 -5.46
C VAL A 368 -1.64 32.12 -5.08
N LEU A 369 -1.94 32.31 -3.78
CA LEU A 369 -2.66 33.49 -3.28
C LEU A 369 -1.92 34.81 -3.55
N VAL A 370 -0.58 34.82 -3.47
CA VAL A 370 0.25 35.96 -3.86
C VAL A 370 0.07 36.27 -5.35
N GLN A 371 0.16 35.24 -6.21
CA GLN A 371 0.07 35.42 -7.66
C GLN A 371 -1.28 35.97 -8.12
N ILE A 372 -2.37 35.59 -7.44
CA ILE A 372 -3.72 36.11 -7.72
C ILE A 372 -4.04 37.43 -6.98
N GLY A 373 -3.12 37.93 -6.16
CA GLY A 373 -3.24 39.22 -5.48
C GLY A 373 -4.11 39.22 -4.22
N LEU A 374 -4.35 38.06 -3.60
CA LEU A 374 -5.08 37.94 -2.33
C LEU A 374 -4.18 37.89 -1.09
N LEU A 375 -2.88 37.64 -1.28
CA LEU A 375 -1.88 37.69 -0.22
C LEU A 375 -0.79 38.69 -0.59
N ASP A 376 -0.54 39.65 0.28
CA ASP A 376 0.62 40.54 0.17
C ASP A 376 1.87 39.79 0.66
N PRO A 377 2.90 39.58 -0.18
CA PRO A 377 4.11 38.87 0.23
C PRO A 377 5.00 39.69 1.18
N GLU A 378 4.75 40.99 1.39
CA GLU A 378 5.59 41.82 2.25
C GLU A 378 5.67 41.26 3.68
N GLY A 379 6.90 40.99 4.14
CA GLY A 379 7.16 40.45 5.48
C GLY A 379 6.85 38.95 5.65
N LEU A 380 6.42 38.25 4.59
CA LEU A 380 6.13 36.83 4.62
C LEU A 380 7.22 35.99 3.93
N PRO A 381 7.50 34.76 4.40
CA PRO A 381 8.47 33.87 3.76
C PRO A 381 7.85 33.14 2.56
N VAL A 382 7.36 33.87 1.56
CA VAL A 382 6.68 33.34 0.38
C VAL A 382 7.34 33.85 -0.91
N ALA A 383 7.58 32.96 -1.87
CA ALA A 383 8.28 33.29 -3.11
C ALA A 383 7.33 33.53 -4.31
N GLY A 384 6.08 33.06 -4.26
CA GLY A 384 5.14 33.25 -5.35
C GLY A 384 5.56 32.49 -6.61
N ILE A 385 5.47 33.15 -7.77
CA ILE A 385 5.79 32.56 -9.08
C ILE A 385 7.25 32.11 -9.20
N GLU A 386 8.16 32.68 -8.42
CA GLU A 386 9.59 32.35 -8.47
C GLU A 386 9.86 30.89 -8.04
N THR A 387 8.93 30.26 -7.30
CA THR A 387 9.01 28.83 -6.97
C THR A 387 9.01 27.95 -8.23
N ALA A 388 8.13 28.23 -9.20
CA ALA A 388 8.05 27.51 -10.47
C ALA A 388 9.29 27.75 -11.34
N LYS A 389 9.73 29.00 -11.45
CA LYS A 389 10.90 29.35 -12.25
C LYS A 389 12.16 28.70 -11.72
N LYS A 390 12.39 28.73 -10.40
CA LYS A 390 13.57 28.14 -9.77
C LYS A 390 13.61 26.62 -9.89
N LEU A 391 12.45 25.96 -9.97
CA LEU A 391 12.37 24.52 -10.21
C LEU A 391 12.89 24.13 -11.61
N LEU A 392 12.70 24.98 -12.62
CA LEU A 392 13.15 24.74 -13.99
C LEU A 392 14.55 25.28 -14.30
N ASP A 393 15.01 26.28 -13.55
CA ASP A 393 16.29 26.95 -13.76
C ASP A 393 17.07 27.06 -12.45
N GLU A 394 18.03 26.14 -12.26
CA GLU A 394 18.90 26.11 -11.10
C GLU A 394 19.85 27.31 -11.02
N SER A 395 20.00 28.11 -12.09
CA SER A 395 20.86 29.30 -12.10
C SER A 395 20.23 30.53 -11.43
N LEU A 396 18.92 30.55 -11.21
CA LEU A 396 18.23 31.66 -10.54
C LEU A 396 18.73 31.84 -9.09
N PRO A 397 18.74 33.06 -8.53
CA PRO A 397 19.26 33.29 -7.18
C PRO A 397 18.50 32.52 -6.09
N SER A 398 19.24 31.87 -5.18
CA SER A 398 18.69 31.27 -3.95
C SER A 398 18.84 32.22 -2.76
N ASN A 399 18.11 31.94 -1.67
CA ASN A 399 18.29 32.57 -0.36
C ASN A 399 17.95 34.06 -0.27
N THR A 400 17.25 34.63 -1.26
CA THR A 400 16.83 36.04 -1.27
C THR A 400 15.89 36.39 -0.11
N LEU A 401 15.10 35.43 0.38
CA LEU A 401 14.24 35.57 1.57
C LEU A 401 15.01 35.44 2.90
N MET A 402 16.25 34.93 2.87
CA MET A 402 17.08 34.76 4.06
C MET A 402 17.92 36.02 4.30
N ALA A 403 17.39 37.00 5.03
CA ALA A 403 18.11 38.25 5.31
C ALA A 403 19.49 38.08 5.98
N ARG A 404 19.76 36.92 6.60
CA ARG A 404 21.07 36.59 7.21
C ARG A 404 22.03 35.89 6.26
N TRP A 405 21.61 35.49 5.05
CA TRP A 405 22.44 34.75 4.10
C TRP A 405 23.74 35.47 3.78
N ALA A 406 23.68 36.78 3.48
CA ALA A 406 24.85 37.61 3.21
C ALA A 406 25.86 37.66 4.38
N LYS A 407 25.43 37.39 5.62
CA LYS A 407 26.34 37.36 6.79
C LYS A 407 27.26 36.14 6.79
N SER A 408 26.99 35.14 5.95
CA SER A 408 27.80 33.93 5.84
C SER A 408 28.91 34.00 4.78
N GLU A 409 28.99 35.07 3.98
CA GLU A 409 30.00 35.21 2.91
C GLU A 409 31.45 35.28 3.39
N HIS A 410 31.66 35.44 4.70
CA HIS A 410 32.99 35.63 5.32
C HIS A 410 33.25 34.67 6.49
N LEU A 411 32.41 33.64 6.67
CA LEU A 411 32.64 32.54 7.61
C LEU A 411 33.34 31.39 6.88
#